data_AF-A0A2P7NRD3-F1
#
_entry.id   AF-A0A2P7NRD3-F1
#
_cell.length_a   1.000
_cell.length_b   1.000
_cell.length_c   1.000
_cell.angle_alpha   90.00
_cell.angle_beta   90.00
_cell.angle_gamma   90.00
#
_symmetry.space_group_name_H-M   'P 1'
#
loop_
_entity.id
_entity.type
_entity.pdbx_description
1 polymer ?
#
loop_
_entity_poly.entity_id
_entity_poly.type
_entity_poly.pdbx_seq_one_letter_code
_entity_poly.pdbx_strand_id
1 'polypeptide(L)'
;MKNLVFSYADLSIKDKAAKEAAKYFSRAGAHVVQQDVSATAKRAAGISFREMTLTFADSQKVILRIKQTGDIYQVLLNGKILPIKNQDDHIKAISEIVAAMDAGRTKFQKLLAAVKIRPPAGIRTAAPKMEQVLTSKRDALKVAISEVRAEIEKLNQGMVPS
;
A
#
# COMPACT_ATOMS: atom_id res chain seq x y z
N MET A 1 13.14 19.62 16.22
CA MET A 1 11.77 20.18 16.06
C MET A 1 10.84 19.03 15.78
N LYS A 2 9.70 18.94 16.48
CA LYS A 2 8.70 17.90 16.23
C LYS A 2 7.90 18.27 14.99
N ASN A 3 8.01 17.46 13.93
CA ASN A 3 7.26 17.66 12.69
C ASN A 3 6.00 16.78 12.74
N LEU A 4 5.00 17.25 13.49
CA LEU A 4 3.72 16.58 13.63
C LEU A 4 2.84 16.96 12.45
N VAL A 5 2.55 15.98 11.60
CA VAL A 5 1.72 16.16 10.40
C VAL A 5 0.21 16.10 10.71
N PHE A 6 -0.17 15.62 11.90
CA PHE A 6 -1.56 15.54 12.37
C PHE A 6 -1.60 15.43 13.90
N SER A 7 -2.60 16.05 14.54
CA SER A 7 -2.77 16.04 16.01
C SER A 7 -3.87 15.07 16.47
N TYR A 8 -3.79 14.60 17.72
CA TYR A 8 -4.83 13.76 18.35
C TYR A 8 -6.22 14.42 18.37
N ALA A 9 -6.27 15.75 18.52
CA ALA A 9 -7.52 16.50 18.48
C ALA A 9 -8.17 16.46 17.08
N ASP A 10 -7.35 16.52 16.03
CA ASP A 10 -7.82 16.50 14.63
C ASP A 10 -8.25 15.11 14.17
N LEU A 11 -7.77 14.05 14.82
CA LEU A 11 -8.21 12.68 14.58
C LEU A 11 -9.69 12.46 14.97
N SER A 12 -10.30 13.35 15.76
CA SER A 12 -11.71 13.26 16.18
C SER A 12 -12.71 13.98 15.26
N ILE A 13 -12.25 14.96 14.48
CA ILE A 13 -13.12 15.93 13.81
C ILE A 13 -13.04 15.68 12.30
N LYS A 14 -13.81 14.71 11.80
CA LYS A 14 -14.18 14.56 10.38
C LYS A 14 -13.05 14.83 9.38
N ASP A 15 -12.21 13.83 9.14
CA ASP A 15 -11.40 13.64 7.94
C ASP A 15 -10.20 14.57 7.67
N LYS A 16 -10.01 15.70 8.37
CA LYS A 16 -8.91 16.63 8.02
C LYS A 16 -7.52 16.02 8.21
N ALA A 17 -7.24 15.47 9.40
CA ALA A 17 -5.96 14.81 9.69
C ALA A 17 -5.71 13.59 8.79
N ALA A 18 -6.75 12.80 8.52
CA ALA A 18 -6.65 11.65 7.62
C ALA A 18 -6.38 12.07 6.17
N LYS A 19 -7.02 13.14 5.69
CA LYS A 19 -6.78 13.71 4.36
C LYS A 19 -5.36 14.26 4.24
N GLU A 20 -4.87 14.93 5.28
CA GLU A 20 -3.48 15.41 5.30
C GLU A 20 -2.50 14.24 5.27
N ALA A 21 -2.67 13.26 6.17
CA ALA A 21 -1.88 12.03 6.13
C ALA A 21 -1.88 11.40 4.73
N ALA A 22 -3.07 11.21 4.13
CA ALA A 22 -3.22 10.67 2.78
C ALA A 22 -2.48 11.49 1.70
N LYS A 23 -2.47 12.83 1.81
CA LYS A 23 -1.68 13.70 0.92
C LYS A 23 -0.19 13.47 1.08
N TYR A 24 0.32 13.34 2.31
CA TYR A 24 1.75 13.07 2.54
C TYR A 24 2.16 11.68 2.05
N PHE A 25 1.33 10.65 2.27
CA PHE A 25 1.54 9.33 1.68
C PHE A 25 1.53 9.38 0.14
N SER A 26 0.58 10.12 -0.45
CA SER A 26 0.51 10.27 -1.91
C SER A 26 1.74 10.99 -2.48
N ARG A 27 2.24 12.02 -1.79
CA ARG A 27 3.50 12.71 -2.14
C ARG A 27 4.73 11.81 -2.02
N ALA A 28 4.70 10.85 -1.10
CA ALA A 28 5.75 9.85 -0.93
C ALA A 28 5.67 8.69 -1.93
N GLY A 29 4.69 8.68 -2.85
CA GLY A 29 4.51 7.63 -3.87
C GLY A 29 3.51 6.53 -3.50
N ALA A 30 2.83 6.65 -2.36
CA ALA A 30 1.85 5.69 -1.88
C ALA A 30 0.42 6.23 -1.99
N HIS A 31 -0.31 5.78 -3.01
CA HIS A 31 -1.69 6.21 -3.25
C HIS A 31 -2.67 5.57 -2.26
N VAL A 32 -3.27 6.42 -1.41
CA VAL A 32 -4.33 6.03 -0.47
C VAL A 32 -5.68 6.07 -1.17
N VAL A 33 -6.41 4.95 -1.14
CA VAL A 33 -7.75 4.80 -1.75
C VAL A 33 -8.85 4.94 -0.70
N GLN A 34 -8.60 4.52 0.54
CA GLN A 34 -9.54 4.66 1.62
C GLN A 34 -8.81 5.07 2.89
N GLN A 35 -9.44 5.97 3.64
CA GLN A 35 -9.01 6.40 4.95
C GLN A 35 -10.15 6.14 5.93
N ASP A 36 -9.81 5.61 7.10
CA ASP A 36 -10.76 5.36 8.18
C ASP A 36 -10.11 5.77 9.50
N VAL A 37 -10.84 6.48 10.35
CA VAL A 37 -10.36 6.85 11.68
C VAL A 37 -11.36 6.32 12.69
N SER A 38 -10.86 5.54 13.65
CA SER A 38 -11.68 5.00 14.71
C SER A 38 -12.29 6.13 15.53
N ALA A 39 -13.63 6.17 15.59
CA ALA A 39 -14.38 7.18 16.33
C ALA A 39 -14.13 7.13 17.84
N THR A 40 -13.65 5.99 18.35
CA THR A 40 -13.38 5.78 19.78
C THR A 40 -11.89 5.59 20.02
N ALA A 41 -11.40 6.18 21.11
CA ALA A 41 -10.05 5.90 21.57
C ALA A 41 -10.02 4.49 22.19
N LYS A 42 -9.02 3.70 21.83
CA LYS A 42 -8.74 2.39 22.41
C LYS A 42 -7.65 2.51 23.46
N ARG A 43 -7.63 1.57 24.40
CA ARG A 43 -6.55 1.43 25.39
C ARG A 43 -5.89 0.06 25.25
N ALA A 44 -4.57 0.07 25.21
CA ALA A 44 -3.76 -1.14 25.35
C ALA A 44 -2.48 -0.77 26.11
N ALA A 45 -1.98 -1.70 26.95
CA ALA A 45 -0.77 -1.51 27.76
C ALA A 45 -0.73 -0.17 28.54
N GLY A 46 -1.89 0.27 29.06
CA GLY A 46 -2.01 1.53 29.81
C GLY A 46 -2.01 2.81 28.96
N ILE A 47 -1.86 2.71 27.64
CA ILE A 47 -1.78 3.85 26.73
C ILE A 47 -3.10 4.01 25.98
N SER A 48 -3.68 5.21 26.04
CA SER A 48 -4.83 5.61 25.21
C SER A 48 -4.35 6.04 23.83
N PHE A 49 -4.87 5.42 22.77
CA PHE A 49 -4.57 5.75 21.38
C PHE A 49 -5.82 5.74 20.51
N ARG A 50 -5.76 6.46 19.40
CA ARG A 50 -6.75 6.37 18.32
C ARG A 50 -6.13 5.65 17.13
N GLU A 51 -6.92 4.85 16.43
CA GLU A 51 -6.46 4.11 15.26
C GLU A 51 -6.88 4.85 13.99
N MET A 52 -5.93 5.06 13.08
CA MET A 52 -6.17 5.54 11.72
C MET A 52 -5.73 4.45 10.75
N THR A 53 -6.67 3.95 9.97
CA THR A 53 -6.43 2.93 8.95
C THR A 53 -6.40 3.59 7.57
N LEU A 54 -5.32 3.35 6.84
CA LEU A 54 -5.13 3.78 5.45
C LEU A 54 -5.07 2.54 4.57
N THR A 55 -5.94 2.45 3.58
CA THR A 55 -5.92 1.40 2.55
C THR A 55 -5.35 1.97 1.27
N PHE A 56 -4.34 1.31 0.72
CA PHE A 56 -3.62 1.72 -0.48
C PHE A 56 -4.14 1.02 -1.73
N ALA A 57 -3.79 1.54 -2.90
CA ALA A 57 -4.24 1.02 -4.20
C ALA A 57 -3.86 -0.45 -4.46
N ASP A 58 -2.77 -0.93 -3.86
CA ASP A 58 -2.35 -2.33 -3.93
C ASP A 58 -3.04 -3.23 -2.88
N SER A 59 -4.12 -2.74 -2.27
CA SER A 59 -4.87 -3.38 -1.19
C SER A 59 -4.08 -3.59 0.10
N GLN A 60 -2.90 -2.98 0.24
CA GLN A 60 -2.19 -2.95 1.51
C GLN A 60 -2.93 -2.05 2.50
N LYS A 61 -2.84 -2.39 3.79
CA LYS A 61 -3.45 -1.60 4.88
C LYS A 61 -2.37 -1.18 5.87
N VAL A 62 -2.28 0.11 6.15
CA VAL A 62 -1.46 0.65 7.24
C VAL A 62 -2.39 1.14 8.34
N ILE A 63 -2.15 0.70 9.57
CA ILE A 63 -2.86 1.16 10.76
C ILE A 63 -1.87 1.94 11.61
N LEU A 64 -2.15 3.21 11.82
CA LEU A 64 -1.40 4.12 12.67
C LEU A 64 -2.11 4.21 14.01
N ARG A 65 -1.42 3.90 15.11
CA ARG A 65 -1.90 4.10 16.47
C ARG A 65 -1.29 5.37 17.02
N ILE A 66 -2.10 6.38 17.28
CA ILE A 66 -1.64 7.72 17.65
C ILE A 66 -2.08 8.02 19.09
N LYS A 67 -1.13 8.38 19.95
CA LYS A 67 -1.39 8.69 21.37
C LYS A 67 -2.10 10.04 21.52
N GLN A 68 -2.65 10.28 22.71
CA GLN A 68 -3.16 11.60 23.09
C GLN A 68 -2.12 12.72 22.96
N THR A 69 -0.84 12.40 23.14
CA THR A 69 0.28 13.35 22.99
C THR A 69 0.56 13.74 21.54
N GLY A 70 -0.05 13.05 20.56
CA GLY A 70 0.17 13.26 19.13
C GLY A 70 1.22 12.36 18.51
N ASP A 71 2.04 11.68 19.32
CA ASP A 71 3.09 10.79 18.82
C ASP A 71 2.53 9.44 18.33
N ILE A 72 3.20 8.83 17.35
CA ILE A 72 2.84 7.51 16.82
C ILE A 72 3.31 6.44 17.82
N TYR A 73 2.35 5.81 18.50
CA TYR A 73 2.61 4.69 19.42
C TYR A 73 3.11 3.45 18.68
N GLN A 74 2.44 3.11 17.58
CA GLN A 74 2.69 1.88 16.85
C GLN A 74 2.14 1.98 15.44
N VAL A 75 2.84 1.35 14.50
CA VAL A 75 2.39 1.19 13.12
C VAL A 75 2.21 -0.29 12.84
N LEU A 76 1.10 -0.63 12.18
CA LEU A 76 0.86 -1.98 11.68
C LEU A 76 0.74 -1.92 10.17
N LEU A 77 1.56 -2.72 9.47
CA LEU A 77 1.46 -2.94 8.04
C LEU A 77 0.83 -4.32 7.81
N ASN A 78 -0.33 -4.35 7.16
CA ASN A 78 -1.10 -5.56 6.88
C ASN A 78 -1.37 -6.40 8.17
N GLY A 79 -1.63 -5.71 9.29
CA GLY A 79 -1.88 -6.34 10.59
C GLY A 79 -0.63 -6.78 11.35
N LYS A 80 0.57 -6.64 10.78
CA LYS A 80 1.85 -6.93 11.46
C LYS A 80 2.48 -5.66 11.98
N ILE A 81 3.05 -5.72 13.17
CA ILE A 81 3.74 -4.59 13.79
C ILE A 81 4.97 -4.24 12.95
N LEU A 82 5.04 -2.99 12.50
CA LEU A 82 6.19 -2.44 11.80
C LEU A 82 6.97 -1.54 12.77
N PRO A 83 8.22 -1.89 13.12
CA PRO A 83 9.05 -1.02 13.96
C PRO A 83 9.43 0.23 13.18
N ILE A 84 9.09 1.41 13.73
CA ILE A 84 9.46 2.72 13.18
C ILE A 84 10.50 3.34 14.10
N LYS A 85 11.57 3.87 13.50
CA LYS A 85 12.66 4.53 14.26
C LYS A 85 12.31 5.96 14.62
N ASN A 86 11.64 6.67 13.71
CA ASN A 86 11.29 8.08 13.87
C ASN A 86 9.83 8.26 14.30
N GLN A 87 9.51 8.00 15.58
CA GLN A 87 8.13 8.13 16.10
C GLN A 87 7.68 9.59 16.26
N ASP A 88 8.62 10.51 16.49
CA ASP A 88 8.37 11.92 16.79
C ASP A 88 8.40 12.83 15.54
N ASP A 89 8.76 12.28 14.37
CA ASP A 89 8.83 12.97 13.08
C ASP A 89 7.96 12.22 12.07
N HIS A 90 6.74 12.72 11.86
CA HIS A 90 5.74 12.04 11.05
C HIS A 90 6.16 11.96 9.58
N ILE A 91 6.93 12.92 9.07
CA ILE A 91 7.37 12.92 7.67
C ILE A 91 8.36 11.76 7.46
N LYS A 92 9.34 11.62 8.37
CA LYS A 92 10.28 10.49 8.33
C LYS A 92 9.59 9.16 8.57
N ALA A 93 8.66 9.09 9.53
CA ALA A 93 7.85 7.90 9.76
C ALA A 93 7.12 7.45 8.49
N ILE A 94 6.46 8.38 7.79
CA ILE A 94 5.74 8.10 6.54
C ILE A 94 6.70 7.54 5.49
N SER A 95 7.89 8.13 5.34
CA SER A 95 8.89 7.63 4.38
C SER A 95 9.37 6.21 4.72
N GLU A 96 9.58 5.89 6.00
CA GLU A 96 9.93 4.53 6.46
C GLU A 96 8.81 3.53 6.17
N ILE A 97 7.56 3.92 6.41
CA ILE A 97 6.39 3.08 6.14
C ILE A 97 6.28 2.79 4.65
N VAL A 98 6.43 3.80 3.80
CA VAL A 98 6.37 3.62 2.33
C VAL A 98 7.51 2.72 1.85
N ALA A 99 8.73 2.94 2.32
CA ALA A 99 9.86 2.06 2.00
C ALA A 99 9.62 0.60 2.43
N ALA A 100 9.06 0.40 3.63
CA ALA A 100 8.69 -0.94 4.11
C ALA A 100 7.55 -1.57 3.28
N MET A 101 6.60 -0.75 2.82
CA MET A 101 5.49 -1.16 1.97
C MET A 101 5.97 -1.61 0.60
N ASP A 102 6.88 -0.85 -0.03
CA ASP A 102 7.46 -1.19 -1.33
C ASP A 102 8.38 -2.42 -1.24
N ALA A 103 9.22 -2.52 -0.20
CA ALA A 103 10.03 -3.72 0.04
C ALA A 103 9.17 -4.99 0.26
N GLY A 104 7.99 -4.83 0.88
CA GLY A 104 7.02 -5.90 1.12
C GLY A 104 6.11 -6.23 -0.07
N ARG A 105 6.04 -5.34 -1.07
CA ARG A 105 5.00 -5.34 -2.12
C ARG A 105 4.97 -6.62 -2.93
N THR A 106 6.12 -7.09 -3.40
CA THR A 106 6.23 -8.32 -4.20
C THR A 106 5.76 -9.55 -3.43
N LYS A 107 6.10 -9.64 -2.13
CA LYS A 107 5.66 -10.76 -1.27
C LYS A 107 4.17 -10.67 -1.00
N PHE A 108 3.65 -9.47 -0.76
CA PHE A 108 2.22 -9.26 -0.51
C PHE A 108 1.36 -9.57 -1.73
N GLN A 109 1.76 -9.13 -2.92
CA GLN A 109 1.08 -9.47 -4.17
C GLN A 109 1.05 -10.97 -4.44
N LYS A 110 2.17 -11.68 -4.20
CA LYS A 110 2.22 -13.15 -4.29
C LYS A 110 1.24 -13.82 -3.34
N LEU A 111 1.14 -13.34 -2.10
CA LEU A 111 0.19 -13.86 -1.11
C LEU A 111 -1.26 -13.59 -1.54
N LEU A 112 -1.57 -12.39 -2.01
CA LEU A 112 -2.91 -12.05 -2.52
C LEU A 112 -3.30 -12.92 -3.71
N ALA A 113 -2.38 -13.15 -4.66
CA ALA A 113 -2.61 -14.04 -5.78
C ALA A 113 -2.86 -15.48 -5.30
N ALA A 114 -2.08 -15.98 -4.35
CA ALA A 114 -2.24 -17.32 -3.80
C ALA A 114 -3.58 -17.51 -3.04
N VAL A 115 -4.09 -16.47 -2.38
CA VAL A 115 -5.39 -16.51 -1.70
C VAL A 115 -6.54 -16.45 -2.71
N LYS A 116 -6.45 -15.61 -3.75
CA LYS A 116 -7.46 -15.54 -4.82
C LYS A 116 -7.60 -16.83 -5.64
N ILE A 117 -6.57 -17.68 -5.67
CA ILE A 117 -6.54 -18.89 -6.51
C ILE A 117 -7.03 -20.15 -5.77
N ARG A 118 -7.57 -20.06 -4.54
CA ARG A 118 -8.17 -21.22 -3.88
C ARG A 118 -9.66 -21.32 -4.21
N PRO A 119 -10.09 -22.12 -5.20
CA PRO A 119 -11.50 -22.43 -5.37
C PRO A 119 -12.02 -23.18 -4.12
N PRO A 120 -13.29 -22.98 -3.73
CA PRO A 120 -13.88 -23.62 -2.57
C PRO A 120 -13.77 -25.16 -2.67
N ALA A 121 -13.39 -25.80 -1.56
CA ALA A 121 -13.26 -27.25 -1.47
C ALA A 121 -14.61 -27.90 -1.78
N GLY A 122 -14.73 -28.48 -2.98
CA GLY A 122 -15.96 -29.08 -3.48
C GLY A 122 -16.19 -28.86 -4.97
N ILE A 123 -15.64 -27.78 -5.56
CA ILE A 123 -15.64 -27.61 -7.01
C ILE A 123 -14.31 -28.13 -7.53
N ARG A 124 -14.30 -29.38 -8.00
CA ARG A 124 -13.27 -29.89 -8.91
C ARG A 124 -13.30 -28.99 -10.14
N THR A 125 -12.52 -27.92 -10.16
CA THR A 125 -12.24 -27.20 -11.40
C THR A 125 -11.63 -28.21 -12.34
N ALA A 126 -12.38 -28.54 -13.39
CA ALA A 126 -11.94 -29.41 -14.45
C ALA A 126 -10.53 -28.97 -14.88
N ALA A 127 -9.57 -29.87 -14.73
CA ALA A 127 -8.17 -29.65 -15.02
C ALA A 127 -7.80 -29.19 -16.46
N PRO A 128 -8.63 -29.29 -17.53
CA PRO A 128 -8.13 -28.99 -18.87
C PRO A 128 -8.09 -27.51 -19.29
N LYS A 129 -8.50 -26.53 -18.46
CA LYS A 129 -8.50 -25.10 -18.88
C LYS A 129 -7.28 -24.29 -18.45
N MET A 130 -6.42 -24.81 -17.57
CA MET A 130 -5.28 -24.05 -17.07
C MET A 130 -4.18 -23.85 -18.13
N GLU A 131 -3.89 -24.88 -18.94
CA GLU A 131 -2.96 -24.77 -20.07
C GLU A 131 -3.43 -23.75 -21.11
N GLN A 132 -4.73 -23.73 -21.42
CA GLN A 132 -5.30 -22.73 -22.34
C GLN A 132 -5.15 -21.32 -21.78
N VAL A 133 -5.43 -21.11 -20.49
CA VAL A 133 -5.25 -19.79 -19.84
C VAL A 133 -3.77 -19.36 -19.83
N LEU A 134 -2.84 -20.28 -19.58
CA LEU A 134 -1.41 -20.00 -19.62
C LEU A 134 -0.92 -19.69 -21.04
N THR A 135 -1.47 -20.38 -22.04
CA THR A 135 -1.16 -20.16 -23.45
C THR A 135 -1.67 -18.78 -23.90
N SER A 136 -2.92 -18.43 -23.60
CA SER A 136 -3.46 -17.11 -23.90
C SER A 136 -2.68 -15.98 -23.21
N LYS A 137 -2.24 -16.17 -21.97
CA LYS A 137 -1.38 -15.20 -21.27
C LYS A 137 -0.01 -15.04 -21.91
N ARG A 138 0.63 -16.15 -22.30
CA ARG A 138 1.91 -16.15 -23.01
C ARG A 138 1.79 -15.39 -24.34
N ASP A 139 0.73 -15.63 -25.08
CA ASP A 139 0.54 -15.05 -26.40
C ASP A 139 0.19 -13.56 -26.31
N ALA A 140 -0.63 -13.15 -25.33
CA ALA A 140 -0.85 -11.72 -25.03
C ALA A 140 0.45 -10.99 -24.64
N LEU A 141 1.31 -11.62 -23.84
CA LEU A 141 2.62 -11.05 -23.48
C LEU A 141 3.55 -10.91 -24.68
N LYS A 142 3.52 -11.86 -25.64
CA LYS A 142 4.31 -11.75 -26.88
C LYS A 142 3.86 -10.57 -27.74
N VAL A 143 2.55 -10.36 -27.85
CA VAL A 143 1.99 -9.22 -28.59
C VAL A 143 2.46 -7.90 -27.96
N ALA A 144 2.32 -7.75 -26.64
CA ALA A 144 2.77 -6.56 -25.93
C ALA A 144 4.30 -6.32 -26.09
N ILE A 145 5.11 -7.37 -26.07
CA ILE A 145 6.57 -7.26 -26.30
C ILE A 145 6.87 -6.81 -27.74
N SER A 146 6.12 -7.32 -28.74
CA SER A 146 6.31 -6.90 -30.12
C SER A 146 5.92 -5.43 -30.36
N GLU A 147 4.86 -4.95 -29.73
CA GLU A 147 4.45 -3.54 -29.80
C GLU A 147 5.52 -2.62 -29.19
N VAL A 148 6.01 -2.96 -28.00
CA VAL A 148 7.09 -2.21 -27.34
C VAL A 148 8.39 -2.23 -28.18
N ARG A 149 8.73 -3.36 -28.81
CA ARG A 149 9.89 -3.43 -29.70
C ARG A 149 9.74 -2.55 -30.95
N ALA A 150 8.56 -2.54 -31.55
CA ALA A 150 8.28 -1.67 -32.71
C ALA A 150 8.33 -0.18 -32.34
N GLU A 151 7.93 0.16 -31.11
CA GLU A 151 8.04 1.53 -30.60
C GLU A 151 9.50 1.94 -30.35
N ILE A 152 10.31 1.05 -29.77
CA ILE A 152 11.77 1.24 -29.62
C ILE A 152 12.44 1.45 -30.98
N GLU A 153 12.06 0.66 -32.00
CA GLU A 153 12.65 0.76 -33.33
C GLU A 153 12.28 2.07 -34.04
N LYS A 154 11.04 2.55 -33.89
CA LYS A 154 10.62 3.88 -34.36
C LYS A 154 11.39 5.02 -33.67
N LEU A 155 11.61 4.91 -32.36
CA LEU A 155 12.41 5.87 -31.59
C LEU A 155 13.89 5.85 -32.02
N ASN A 156 14.43 4.67 -32.33
CA ASN A 156 15.83 4.52 -32.75
C ASN A 156 16.05 5.03 -34.19
N GLN A 157 15.06 4.86 -35.08
CA GLN A 157 15.08 5.44 -36.43
C GLN A 157 14.89 6.97 -36.44
N GLY A 158 14.24 7.54 -35.41
CA GLY A 158 14.13 8.99 -35.21
C GLY A 158 15.39 9.64 -34.61
N MET A 159 16.37 8.87 -34.16
CA MET A 159 17.59 9.34 -33.47
C MET A 159 18.86 9.24 -34.34
N VAL A 160 18.73 9.11 -35.67
CA VAL A 160 19.87 9.21 -36.59
C VAL A 160 19.85 10.60 -37.28
N PRO A 161 20.43 11.65 -36.67
CA PRO A 161 20.78 12.86 -37.41
C PRO A 161 22.00 12.58 -38.30
N SER A 162 21.91 13.03 -39.56
CA SER A 162 23.05 13.19 -40.49
C SER A 162 24.00 14.29 -40.00
#